data_AF-A0A1C2DN19-F1
#
_entry.id   AF-A0A1C2DN19-F1
#
_cell.length_a   1.000
_cell.length_b   1.000
_cell.length_c   1.000
_cell.angle_alpha   90.00
_cell.angle_beta   90.00
_cell.angle_gamma   90.00
#
_symmetry.space_group_name_H-M   'P 1'
#
loop_
_entity.id
_entity.type
_entity.pdbx_description
1 polymer ?
#
loop_
_entity_poly.entity_id
_entity_poly.type
_entity_poly.pdbx_seq_one_letter_code
_entity_poly.pdbx_strand_id
1 'polypeptide(L)'
;MAEGGKRRDGPEDADSMIEWVLANPRMSLWLKNALRSALDQDPFDVLNDLEILKHLSAARCRSALNSYYAEHDCGAVESVDKD
;
A
#
# COMPACT_ATOMS: atom_id res chain seq x y z
N MET A 1 33.70 -20.62 14.57
CA MET A 1 32.54 -20.82 15.47
C MET A 1 31.50 -19.77 15.11
N ALA A 2 30.24 -20.14 15.22
CA ALA A 2 29.10 -19.55 14.53
C ALA A 2 28.80 -18.08 14.90
N GLU A 3 28.60 -17.22 13.89
CA GLU A 3 27.71 -16.06 14.03
C GLU A 3 26.41 -16.38 13.29
N GLY A 4 25.47 -16.95 14.02
CA GLY A 4 24.09 -17.01 13.60
C GLY A 4 23.54 -15.59 13.65
N GLY A 5 23.43 -14.93 12.50
CA GLY A 5 22.70 -13.67 12.34
C GLY A 5 21.26 -13.86 12.79
N LYS A 6 21.00 -13.51 14.05
CA LYS A 6 19.68 -13.53 14.66
C LYS A 6 18.83 -12.52 13.89
N ARG A 7 17.82 -13.00 13.18
CA ARG A 7 16.86 -12.11 12.50
C ARG A 7 16.30 -11.15 13.56
N ARG A 8 16.58 -9.87 13.35
CA ARG A 8 16.00 -8.78 14.15
C ARG A 8 14.65 -8.53 13.50
N ASP A 9 13.69 -9.36 13.88
CA ASP A 9 12.28 -9.22 13.51
C ASP A 9 11.48 -9.02 14.81
N GLY A 10 12.02 -8.17 15.70
CA GLY A 10 11.42 -7.89 17.00
C GLY A 10 10.48 -6.68 16.93
N PRO A 11 9.60 -6.49 17.92
CA PRO A 11 8.73 -5.30 18.01
C PRO A 11 9.51 -3.96 17.97
N GLU A 12 10.79 -3.96 18.37
CA GLU A 12 11.69 -2.80 18.24
C GLU A 12 11.91 -2.34 16.78
N ASP A 13 11.73 -3.22 15.78
CA ASP A 13 11.84 -2.86 14.36
C ASP A 13 10.51 -2.27 13.82
N ALA A 14 9.35 -2.78 14.26
CA ALA A 14 8.05 -2.33 13.77
C ALA A 14 7.72 -0.90 14.20
N ASP A 15 7.90 -0.58 15.48
CA ASP A 15 7.64 0.77 16.01
C ASP A 15 8.61 1.78 15.39
N SER A 16 9.89 1.43 15.26
CA SER A 16 10.90 2.26 14.58
C SER A 16 10.54 2.54 13.10
N MET A 17 9.98 1.55 12.40
CA MET A 17 9.51 1.73 11.03
C MET A 17 8.28 2.65 10.97
N ILE A 18 7.34 2.52 11.91
CA ILE A 18 6.18 3.42 12.01
C ILE A 18 6.66 4.85 12.26
N GLU A 19 7.56 5.07 13.21
CA GLU A 19 8.14 6.39 13.48
C GLU A 19 8.80 7.00 12.24
N TRP A 20 9.57 6.21 11.50
CA TRP A 20 10.18 6.65 10.24
C TRP A 20 9.13 7.11 9.22
N VAL A 21 8.04 6.34 9.04
CA VAL A 21 6.94 6.72 8.14
C VAL A 21 6.25 8.00 8.60
N LEU A 22 6.03 8.16 9.91
CA LEU A 22 5.42 9.36 10.48
C LEU A 22 6.29 10.61 10.29
N ALA A 23 7.61 10.48 10.42
CA ALA A 23 8.57 11.56 10.20
C ALA A 23 8.75 11.94 8.73
N ASN A 24 8.53 11.02 7.79
CA ASN A 24 8.82 11.24 6.37
C ASN A 24 7.80 12.19 5.70
N PRO A 25 8.19 13.38 5.21
CA PRO A 25 7.26 14.36 4.63
C PRO A 25 6.64 13.93 3.29
N ARG A 26 7.21 12.91 2.62
CA ARG A 26 6.71 12.40 1.34
C ARG A 26 5.57 11.38 1.50
N MET A 27 5.29 10.95 2.73
CA MET A 27 4.20 10.02 3.00
C MET A 27 2.88 10.76 3.08
N SER A 28 1.83 10.14 2.55
CA SER A 28 0.50 10.75 2.51
C SER A 28 -0.02 11.00 3.93
N LEU A 29 -0.77 12.10 4.10
CA LEU A 29 -1.41 12.42 5.37
C LEU A 29 -2.35 11.30 5.83
N TRP A 30 -3.04 10.66 4.88
CA TRP A 30 -3.92 9.53 5.15
C TRP A 30 -3.18 8.35 5.79
N LEU A 31 -2.03 7.95 5.23
CA LEU A 31 -1.23 6.84 5.78
C LEU A 31 -0.73 7.18 7.19
N LYS A 32 -0.24 8.41 7.39
CA LYS A 32 0.24 8.85 8.71
C LYS A 32 -0.87 8.84 9.75
N ASN A 33 -2.07 9.27 9.38
CA ASN A 33 -3.20 9.29 10.29
C ASN A 33 -3.65 7.87 10.64
N ALA A 34 -3.69 6.95 9.66
CA ALA A 34 -4.03 5.55 9.89
C ALA A 34 -3.03 4.87 10.85
N LEU A 35 -1.73 5.12 10.68
CA LEU A 35 -0.70 4.60 11.58
C LEU A 35 -0.83 5.16 13.00
N ARG A 36 -1.07 6.48 13.14
CA ARG A 36 -1.28 7.08 14.47
C ARG A 36 -2.51 6.51 15.16
N SER A 37 -3.62 6.36 14.45
CA SER A 37 -4.83 5.79 15.05
C SER A 37 -4.65 4.33 15.44
N ALA A 38 -3.86 3.55 14.70
CA ALA A 38 -3.63 2.14 14.99
C ALA A 38 -2.86 1.91 16.30
N LEU A 39 -2.01 2.85 16.73
CA LEU A 39 -1.21 2.72 17.96
C LEU A 39 -2.04 2.68 19.24
N ASP A 40 -3.25 3.26 19.22
CA ASP A 40 -4.14 3.37 20.38
C ASP A 40 -5.26 2.31 20.40
N GLN A 41 -5.26 1.37 19.45
CA GLN A 41 -6.37 0.41 19.24
C GLN A 41 -5.97 -1.03 19.58
N ASP A 42 -6.97 -1.89 19.75
CA ASP A 42 -6.74 -3.32 19.91
C ASP A 42 -6.07 -3.92 18.65
N PRO A 43 -4.96 -4.67 18.80
CA PRO A 43 -4.20 -5.16 17.66
C PRO A 43 -4.96 -6.18 16.80
N PHE A 44 -5.94 -6.91 17.34
CA PHE A 44 -6.76 -7.82 16.54
C PHE A 44 -7.74 -7.06 15.66
N ASP A 45 -8.35 -6.00 16.19
CA ASP A 45 -9.24 -5.11 15.43
C ASP A 45 -8.46 -4.39 14.32
N VAL A 46 -7.29 -3.84 14.63
CA VAL A 46 -6.42 -3.18 13.65
C VAL A 46 -6.02 -4.15 12.53
N LEU A 47 -5.63 -5.38 12.87
CA LEU A 47 -5.24 -6.37 11.86
C LEU A 47 -6.40 -6.72 10.93
N ASN A 48 -7.60 -6.90 11.49
CA ASN A 48 -8.81 -7.15 10.71
C ASN A 48 -9.14 -5.98 9.78
N ASP A 49 -9.12 -4.76 10.30
CA ASP A 49 -9.40 -3.54 9.54
C ASP A 49 -8.40 -3.31 8.41
N LEU A 50 -7.12 -3.62 8.63
CA LEU A 50 -6.08 -3.51 7.61
C LEU A 50 -6.30 -4.47 6.44
N GLU A 51 -6.70 -5.72 6.70
CA GLU A 51 -7.00 -6.67 5.62
C GLU A 51 -8.26 -6.26 4.84
N ILE A 52 -9.31 -5.79 5.53
CA ILE A 52 -10.51 -5.23 4.87
C ILE A 52 -10.13 -4.03 3.99
N LEU A 53 -9.37 -3.09 4.55
CA LEU A 53 -8.95 -1.87 3.88
C LEU A 53 -8.11 -2.17 2.63
N LYS A 54 -7.17 -3.11 2.72
CA LYS A 54 -6.35 -3.58 1.61
C LYS A 54 -7.22 -4.18 0.50
N HIS A 55 -8.16 -5.06 0.84
CA HIS A 55 -9.05 -5.67 -0.15
C HIS A 55 -9.91 -4.63 -0.89
N LEU A 56 -10.56 -3.74 -0.15
CA LEU A 56 -11.44 -2.71 -0.73
C LEU A 56 -10.66 -1.69 -1.56
N SER A 57 -9.54 -1.19 -1.03
CA SER A 57 -8.72 -0.17 -1.70
C SER A 57 -8.09 -0.73 -2.97
N ALA A 58 -7.57 -1.96 -2.93
CA ALA A 58 -6.98 -2.58 -4.12
C ALA A 58 -8.04 -2.83 -5.21
N ALA A 59 -9.25 -3.26 -4.84
CA ALA A 59 -10.35 -3.42 -5.80
C ALA A 59 -10.72 -2.09 -6.47
N ARG A 60 -10.87 -1.02 -5.67
CA ARG A 60 -11.16 0.32 -6.18
C ARG A 60 -10.06 0.84 -7.10
N CYS A 61 -8.79 0.76 -6.69
CA CYS A 61 -7.65 1.23 -7.49
C CYS A 61 -7.53 0.47 -8.81
N ARG A 62 -7.69 -0.86 -8.79
CA ARG A 62 -7.71 -1.67 -10.02
C ARG A 62 -8.83 -1.24 -10.97
N SER A 63 -10.03 -1.02 -10.44
CA SER A 63 -11.16 -0.53 -11.25
C SER A 63 -10.84 0.83 -11.87
N ALA A 64 -10.31 1.77 -11.09
CA ALA A 64 -9.97 3.11 -11.57
C ALA A 64 -8.87 3.08 -12.64
N LEU A 65 -7.84 2.26 -12.45
CA LEU A 65 -6.78 2.06 -13.44
C LEU A 65 -7.31 1.42 -14.71
N ASN A 66 -8.18 0.41 -14.61
CA ASN A 66 -8.77 -0.24 -15.78
C ASN A 66 -9.63 0.73 -16.60
N SER A 67 -10.41 1.59 -15.93
CA SER A 67 -11.14 2.67 -16.60
C SER A 67 -10.20 3.64 -17.32
N TYR A 68 -9.13 4.07 -16.63
CA TYR A 68 -8.13 4.95 -17.23
C TYR A 68 -7.47 4.31 -18.46
N TYR A 69 -7.05 3.05 -18.41
CA TYR A 69 -6.43 2.42 -19.57
C TYR A 69 -7.45 2.16 -20.70
N ALA A 70 -8.68 1.75 -20.40
CA ALA A 70 -9.71 1.51 -21.42
C ALA A 70 -10.09 2.78 -22.20
N GLU A 71 -10.12 3.94 -21.54
CA GLU A 71 -10.35 5.24 -22.19
C GLU A 71 -9.19 5.64 -23.12
N HIS A 72 -7.97 5.19 -22.82
CA HIS A 72 -6.77 5.55 -23.56
C HIS A 72 -6.35 4.54 -24.63
N ASP A 73 -6.92 3.32 -24.65
CA ASP A 73 -6.60 2.26 -25.63
C ASP A 73 -7.56 2.24 -26.85
N CYS A 74 -8.62 3.06 -26.85
CA CYS A 74 -9.59 3.15 -27.96
C CYS A 74 -9.07 3.92 -29.20
N GLY A 75 -7.78 4.29 -29.24
CA GLY A 75 -7.19 5.14 -30.28
C GLY A 75 -6.22 4.47 -31.27
N ALA A 76 -5.88 3.18 -31.10
CA ALA A 76 -4.82 2.54 -31.89
C ALA A 76 -5.34 1.35 -32.72
N VAL A 77 -6.22 1.61 -33.68
CA VAL A 77 -6.33 0.78 -34.89
C VAL A 77 -6.07 1.67 -36.10
N GLU A 78 -4.79 1.87 -36.41
CA GLU A 78 -4.39 2.40 -37.70
C GLU A 78 -4.91 1.46 -38.79
N SER A 79 -5.86 1.97 -39.55
CA SER A 79 -6.28 1.44 -40.83
C SER A 79 -5.09 1.48 -41.79
N VAL A 80 -4.41 0.34 -41.93
CA VAL A 80 -3.48 0.13 -43.04
C VAL A 80 -4.33 -0.18 -44.26
N ASP A 81 -4.68 0.87 -45.00
CA ASP A 81 -5.07 0.77 -46.40
C ASP A 81 -3.93 0.07 -47.15
N LYS A 82 -4.19 -1.17 -47.60
CA LYS A 82 -3.32 -1.88 -48.52
C LYS A 82 -3.76 -1.52 -49.94
N ASP A 83 -2.99 -0.64 -50.57
CA ASP A 83 -2.89 -0.56 -52.03
C ASP A 83 -2.17 -1.79 -52.62
#